data_AF-A0AAN9HYD5-F1
#
_entry.id   AF-A0AAN9HYD5-F1
#
_cell.length_a   1.000
_cell.length_b   1.000
_cell.length_c   1.000
_cell.angle_alpha   90.00
_cell.angle_beta   90.00
_cell.angle_gamma   90.00
#
_symmetry.space_group_name_H-M   'P 1'
#
loop_
_entity.id
_entity.type
_entity.pdbx_description
1 polymer ?
#
loop_
_entity_poly.entity_id
_entity_poly.type
_entity_poly.pdbx_seq_one_letter_code
_entity_poly.pdbx_strand_id
1 'polypeptide(L)'
;MLASLKLNLSEHTTLSNFPIPKPLSVTLIHQPPAGHHRRPVAMMCFSEGKPRQEMEHLPEEVIILILMLLPVKSLLRFKCVSKSWFSIISDFKFANSHFDLAAAPITHRVLYKPVKAYASQTWSIDLDGSSLSAASVVLNPRFLPPNSNVEIKGSCRGFILLRITRLSSCFSLWNPSTGSHKLIYRSPIMASNAEGNHDSTFFFGFGYDVATDDYLVVLASYDHAAEYQVKFELFSLRANTWNKLECTNLDYDNGSYTPKTGIFLNGIIHWFARRRDVGVSIILAFNLTERSFSEVPLLPHFNHRDAEFSDLCVLGGRLGLCVRDGDRADTADIWVMEEYKVQSSWTKLIVVSMDGIPIKYFFLICSTKSGDIVGLDGGTRLLKFNANGQLLEHHTYWDDRYHWEAAIYTESLLSLPVDYEQA
;
A
#
# COMPACT_ATOMS: atom_id res chain seq x y z
N MET A 1 7.98 29.60 -21.20
CA MET A 1 9.36 29.97 -21.60
C MET A 1 10.26 29.73 -20.39
N LEU A 2 10.69 28.48 -20.21
CA LEU A 2 11.49 28.03 -19.06
C LEU A 2 12.94 27.86 -19.53
N ALA A 3 13.83 28.69 -18.99
CA ALA A 3 15.26 28.67 -19.29
C ALA A 3 15.94 27.52 -18.55
N SER A 4 16.66 26.69 -19.30
CA SER A 4 17.48 25.58 -18.82
C SER A 4 18.86 26.11 -18.41
N LEU A 5 19.25 25.91 -17.15
CA LEU A 5 20.63 26.08 -16.68
C LEU A 5 21.33 24.72 -16.71
N LYS A 6 22.16 24.51 -17.75
CA LYS A 6 23.17 23.46 -17.80
C LYS A 6 24.45 24.00 -17.14
N LEU A 7 24.93 23.35 -16.08
CA LEU A 7 26.28 23.54 -15.58
C LEU A 7 27.15 22.37 -16.02
N ASN A 8 28.11 22.67 -16.90
CA ASN A 8 29.20 21.80 -17.31
C ASN A 8 30.17 21.61 -16.13
N LEU A 9 30.54 20.35 -15.85
CA LEU A 9 31.66 20.02 -14.99
C LEU A 9 32.82 19.57 -15.88
N SER A 10 33.88 20.37 -15.93
CA SER A 10 35.18 19.95 -16.41
C SER A 10 36.29 20.44 -15.48
N GLU A 11 37.18 19.50 -15.18
CA GLU A 11 38.59 19.65 -14.79
C GLU A 11 38.97 19.99 -13.34
N HIS A 12 39.58 18.96 -12.73
CA HIS A 12 40.82 18.98 -11.95
C HIS A 12 41.11 20.19 -11.08
N THR A 13 41.00 19.99 -9.76
CA THR A 13 41.87 20.68 -8.80
C THR A 13 42.17 19.75 -7.63
N THR A 14 43.43 19.34 -7.55
CA THR A 14 44.04 18.64 -6.42
C THR A 14 44.11 19.56 -5.21
N LEU A 15 43.54 19.14 -4.08
CA LEU A 15 43.75 19.76 -2.77
C LEU A 15 44.20 18.69 -1.77
N SER A 16 45.52 18.47 -1.75
CA SER A 16 46.24 17.90 -0.63
C SER A 16 46.37 18.95 0.48
N ASN A 17 45.86 18.64 1.68
CA ASN A 17 46.34 19.04 3.03
C ASN A 17 45.17 19.24 4.00
N PHE A 18 44.77 18.16 4.67
CA PHE A 18 44.09 18.24 5.97
C PHE A 18 44.85 17.35 6.96
N PRO A 19 45.14 17.82 8.19
CA PRO A 19 45.83 17.02 9.19
C PRO A 19 44.91 15.90 9.71
N ILE A 20 45.40 14.66 9.65
CA ILE A 20 44.75 13.49 10.24
C ILE A 20 44.81 13.61 11.77
N PRO A 21 43.69 13.56 12.51
CA PRO A 21 43.73 13.46 13.97
C PRO A 21 44.32 12.13 14.39
N LYS A 22 45.31 12.15 15.29
CA LYS A 22 45.86 10.92 15.90
C LYS A 22 44.76 10.18 16.69
N PRO A 23 44.72 8.83 16.64
CA PRO A 23 43.76 8.07 17.43
C PRO A 23 44.04 8.23 18.94
N LEU A 24 42.97 8.42 19.71
CA LEU A 24 43.00 8.40 21.18
C LEU A 24 43.41 7.00 21.67
N SER A 25 44.49 6.93 22.45
CA SER A 25 44.90 5.71 23.14
C SER A 25 44.00 5.46 24.36
N VAL A 26 43.28 4.33 24.37
CA VAL A 26 42.52 3.87 25.54
C VAL A 26 43.42 2.94 26.34
N THR A 27 43.81 3.34 27.55
CA THR A 27 44.53 2.47 28.49
C THR A 27 43.55 1.94 29.53
N LEU A 28 43.24 0.64 29.47
CA LEU A 28 42.49 -0.07 30.51
C LEU A 28 43.45 -0.40 31.66
N ILE A 29 43.22 0.20 32.83
CA ILE A 29 43.93 -0.19 34.06
C ILE A 29 43.10 -1.29 34.74
N HIS A 30 43.62 -2.51 34.75
CA HIS A 30 43.08 -3.61 35.56
C HIS A 30 43.62 -3.50 36.99
N GLN A 31 42.73 -3.40 37.98
CA GLN A 31 43.04 -3.72 39.37
C GLN A 31 42.49 -5.11 39.75
N PRO A 32 43.21 -5.90 40.56
CA PRO A 32 42.76 -7.23 40.96
C PRO A 32 41.66 -7.15 42.04
N PRO A 33 40.78 -8.17 42.16
CA PRO A 33 39.59 -8.09 42.98
C PRO A 33 39.90 -8.39 44.45
N ALA A 34 39.51 -7.50 45.35
CA ALA A 34 39.33 -7.80 46.77
C ALA A 34 37.84 -7.77 47.11
N GLY A 35 37.32 -8.96 47.47
CA GLY A 35 36.20 -9.20 48.39
C GLY A 35 34.94 -8.34 48.36
N HIS A 36 33.82 -9.02 48.03
CA HIS A 36 32.45 -8.79 48.52
C HIS A 36 31.63 -7.64 47.90
N HIS A 37 30.65 -8.06 47.09
CA HIS A 37 29.39 -7.41 46.68
C HIS A 37 29.30 -5.88 46.70
N ARG A 38 29.57 -5.23 45.55
CA ARG A 38 28.82 -4.09 44.98
C ARG A 38 29.28 -3.86 43.52
N ARG A 39 28.33 -3.64 42.59
CA ARG A 39 28.63 -3.34 41.17
C ARG A 39 29.39 -2.01 41.07
N PRO A 40 30.42 -1.87 40.20
CA PRO A 40 31.13 -0.60 40.05
C PRO A 40 30.26 0.42 39.31
N VAL A 41 30.03 1.57 39.94
CA VAL A 41 29.49 2.77 39.28
C VAL A 41 30.69 3.49 38.67
N ALA A 42 30.73 3.59 37.34
CA ALA A 42 31.71 4.43 36.65
C ALA A 42 31.33 5.90 36.88
N MET A 43 32.09 6.59 37.73
CA MET A 43 31.98 8.03 37.94
C MET A 43 32.86 8.74 36.90
N MET A 44 32.25 9.36 35.89
CA MET A 44 32.97 10.26 34.97
C MET A 44 33.17 11.61 35.65
N CYS A 45 34.39 11.90 36.08
CA CYS A 45 34.80 13.27 36.38
C CYS A 45 35.11 13.99 35.07
N PHE A 46 34.34 15.04 34.75
CA PHE A 46 34.68 15.95 33.66
C PHE A 46 35.69 16.97 34.17
N SER A 47 36.89 16.99 33.58
CA SER A 47 37.81 18.12 33.73
C SER A 47 37.31 19.29 32.89
N GLU A 48 37.34 20.50 33.46
CA GLU A 48 37.04 21.75 32.77
C GLU A 48 38.07 21.97 31.65
N GLY A 49 37.63 21.84 30.40
CA GLY A 49 38.45 22.03 29.21
C GLY A 49 37.72 22.84 28.14
N LYS A 50 38.16 24.10 27.98
CA LYS A 50 37.96 25.09 26.90
C LYS A 50 36.54 25.31 26.32
N PRO A 51 36.15 26.56 26.01
CA PRO A 51 34.86 26.84 25.38
C PRO A 51 34.78 26.07 24.05
N ARG A 52 33.72 25.28 23.88
CA ARG A 52 33.40 24.63 22.62
C ARG A 52 33.33 25.73 21.56
N GLN A 53 34.13 25.63 20.52
CA GLN A 53 33.88 26.39 19.29
C GLN A 53 32.42 26.14 18.92
N GLU A 54 31.64 27.22 18.82
CA GLU A 54 30.28 27.17 18.29
C GLU A 54 30.38 26.52 16.89
N MET A 55 29.90 25.28 16.77
CA MET A 55 29.59 24.74 15.46
C MET A 55 28.53 25.68 14.89
N GLU A 56 28.81 26.31 13.75
CA GLU A 56 27.79 27.02 12.98
C GLU A 56 26.63 26.05 12.78
N HIS A 57 25.55 26.26 13.53
CA HIS A 57 24.37 25.42 13.44
C HIS A 57 23.68 25.75 12.13
N LEU A 58 23.55 24.75 11.27
CA LEU A 58 22.77 24.88 10.05
C LEU A 58 21.35 25.33 10.42
N PRO A 59 20.76 26.33 9.72
CA PRO A 59 19.40 26.77 9.99
C PRO A 59 18.39 25.62 9.91
N GLU A 60 17.38 25.64 10.77
CA GLU A 60 16.39 24.55 10.89
C GLU A 60 15.66 24.30 9.57
N GLU A 61 15.39 25.36 8.80
CA GLU A 61 14.75 25.27 7.49
C GLU A 61 15.59 24.46 6.49
N VAL A 62 16.91 24.63 6.53
CA VAL A 62 17.83 23.89 5.66
C VAL A 62 17.91 22.43 6.10
N ILE A 63 17.88 22.17 7.42
CA ILE A 63 17.79 20.80 7.94
C ILE A 63 16.51 20.12 7.45
N ILE A 64 15.36 20.79 7.53
CA ILE A 64 14.09 20.27 7.04
C ILE A 64 14.20 19.94 5.54
N LEU A 65 14.72 20.85 4.72
CA LEU A 65 14.90 20.61 3.28
C LEU A 65 15.81 19.42 3.00
N ILE A 66 16.91 19.25 3.74
CA ILE A 66 17.78 18.08 3.59
C ILE A 66 17.03 16.80 3.96
N LEU A 67 16.35 16.78 5.09
CA LEU A 67 15.58 15.61 5.54
C LEU A 67 14.46 15.27 4.55
N MET A 68 13.78 16.27 3.97
CA MET A 68 12.72 16.07 2.98
C MET A 68 13.17 15.33 1.73
N LEU A 69 14.46 15.36 1.38
CA LEU A 69 15.03 14.67 0.21
C LEU A 69 15.46 13.22 0.51
N LEU A 70 15.41 12.79 1.76
CA LEU A 70 15.91 11.48 2.15
C LEU A 70 14.84 10.39 2.03
N PRO A 71 15.23 9.14 1.73
CA PRO A 71 14.32 8.01 1.76
C PRO A 71 13.73 7.77 3.16
N VAL A 72 12.50 7.25 3.21
CA VAL A 72 11.78 6.94 4.46
C VAL A 72 12.62 6.09 5.42
N LYS A 73 13.30 5.06 4.90
CA LYS A 73 14.15 4.18 5.71
C LYS A 73 15.32 4.91 6.37
N SER A 74 15.91 5.89 5.71
CA SER A 74 16.98 6.73 6.28
C SER A 74 16.41 7.65 7.36
N LEU A 75 15.27 8.29 7.09
CA LEU A 75 14.58 9.15 8.04
C LEU A 75 14.20 8.42 9.34
N LEU A 76 13.72 7.18 9.24
CA LEU A 76 13.43 6.35 10.40
C LEU A 76 14.66 6.07 11.27
N ARG A 77 15.85 5.90 10.67
CA ARG A 77 17.11 5.76 11.43
C ARG A 77 17.55 7.09 12.04
N PHE A 78 17.30 8.19 11.33
CA PHE A 78 17.71 9.53 11.72
C PHE A 78 16.91 10.09 12.90
N LYS A 79 15.75 9.53 13.20
CA LYS A 79 15.03 9.76 14.46
C LYS A 79 15.89 9.52 15.71
N CYS A 80 16.91 8.65 15.64
CA CYS A 80 17.79 8.36 16.77
C CYS A 80 18.99 9.32 16.92
N VAL A 81 19.20 10.24 15.96
CA VAL A 81 20.39 11.11 15.94
C VAL A 81 20.27 12.26 16.96
N SER A 82 19.11 12.91 17.03
CA SER A 82 18.86 13.99 17.99
C SER A 82 17.37 14.15 18.29
N LYS A 83 17.04 14.81 19.41
CA LYS A 83 15.64 15.14 19.76
C LYS A 83 14.98 16.08 18.75
N SER A 84 15.73 17.03 18.19
CA SER A 84 15.24 17.94 17.15
C SER A 84 14.86 17.16 15.89
N TRP A 85 15.72 16.27 15.41
CA TRP A 85 15.43 15.44 14.23
C TRP A 85 14.28 14.48 14.48
N PHE A 86 14.21 13.87 15.66
CA PHE A 86 13.06 13.08 16.07
C PHE A 86 11.74 13.87 15.96
N SER A 87 11.73 15.12 16.45
CA SER A 87 10.57 16.01 16.41
C SER A 87 10.16 16.35 14.98
N ILE A 88 11.11 16.79 14.14
CA ILE A 88 10.84 17.15 12.74
C ILE A 88 10.29 15.94 11.97
N ILE A 89 10.95 14.78 12.06
CA ILE A 89 10.58 13.59 11.27
C ILE A 89 9.27 12.96 11.77
N SER A 90 8.87 13.23 13.01
CA SER A 90 7.60 12.75 13.58
C SER A 90 6.45 13.75 13.44
N ASP A 91 6.71 14.95 12.93
CA ASP A 91 5.68 15.95 12.68
C ASP A 91 4.75 15.53 11.53
N PHE A 92 3.46 15.76 11.72
CA PHE A 92 2.42 15.38 10.77
C PHE A 92 2.54 16.14 9.43
N LYS A 93 2.90 17.43 9.46
CA LYS A 93 3.04 18.23 8.24
C LYS A 93 4.29 17.82 7.47
N PHE A 94 5.38 17.54 8.17
CA PHE A 94 6.58 16.96 7.57
C PHE A 94 6.27 15.62 6.88
N ALA A 95 5.59 14.70 7.58
CA ALA A 95 5.25 13.38 7.03
C ALA A 95 4.36 13.48 5.78
N ASN A 96 3.35 14.35 5.77
CA ASN A 96 2.50 14.57 4.59
C ASN A 96 3.26 15.20 3.44
N SER A 97 4.02 16.27 3.71
CA SER A 97 4.82 16.94 2.67
C SER A 97 5.83 15.97 2.06
N HIS A 98 6.48 15.14 2.90
CA HIS A 98 7.42 14.11 2.45
C HIS A 98 6.74 13.07 1.57
N PHE A 99 5.55 12.61 1.97
CA PHE A 99 4.77 11.67 1.18
C PHE A 99 4.38 12.25 -0.19
N ASP A 100 3.90 13.49 -0.22
CA ASP A 100 3.46 14.14 -1.46
C ASP A 100 4.65 14.42 -2.40
N LEU A 101 5.85 14.70 -1.87
CA LEU A 101 7.08 14.78 -2.67
C LEU A 101 7.56 13.41 -3.16
N ALA A 102 7.55 12.40 -2.28
CA ALA A 102 7.99 11.03 -2.60
C ALA A 102 7.05 10.33 -3.61
N ALA A 103 5.80 10.78 -3.72
CA ALA A 103 4.87 10.33 -4.75
C ALA A 103 5.35 10.64 -6.19
N ALA A 104 6.36 11.51 -6.36
CA ALA A 104 6.94 11.87 -7.64
C ALA A 104 8.48 11.70 -7.60
N PRO A 105 9.09 10.49 -7.65
CA PRO A 105 8.77 9.37 -8.54
C PRO A 105 8.75 8.00 -7.83
N ILE A 106 7.54 7.50 -7.66
CA ILE A 106 7.06 6.26 -7.05
C ILE A 106 8.09 5.13 -6.87
N THR A 107 8.48 4.84 -5.62
CA THR A 107 9.01 3.52 -5.26
C THR A 107 7.83 2.57 -5.08
N HIS A 108 7.52 1.80 -6.12
CA HIS A 108 6.45 0.80 -6.03
C HIS A 108 6.97 -0.42 -5.30
N ARG A 109 6.62 -0.56 -4.02
CA ARG A 109 6.81 -1.81 -3.31
C ARG A 109 5.55 -2.66 -3.44
N VAL A 110 5.70 -3.90 -3.90
CA VAL A 110 4.61 -4.87 -3.87
C VAL A 110 4.70 -5.66 -2.58
N LEU A 111 3.62 -5.64 -1.82
CA LEU A 111 3.40 -6.55 -0.72
C LEU A 111 2.81 -7.85 -1.28
N TYR A 112 3.56 -8.95 -1.23
CA TYR A 112 3.16 -10.25 -1.78
C TYR A 112 2.96 -11.27 -0.66
N LYS A 113 1.84 -12.00 -0.63
CA LYS A 113 1.57 -13.01 0.41
C LYS A 113 0.63 -14.14 -0.02
N PRO A 114 0.70 -15.30 0.64
CA PRO A 114 -0.26 -16.38 0.45
C PRO A 114 -1.57 -16.09 1.21
N VAL A 115 -2.70 -16.40 0.59
CA VAL A 115 -4.05 -16.12 1.12
C VAL A 115 -4.49 -17.10 2.22
N LYS A 116 -3.82 -18.25 2.42
CA LYS A 116 -4.22 -19.30 3.38
C LYS A 116 -3.07 -20.02 4.10
N ALA A 117 -1.82 -19.57 3.99
CA ALA A 117 -0.71 -20.27 4.62
C ALA A 117 -0.60 -19.94 6.13
N TYR A 118 -0.42 -20.99 6.94
CA TYR A 118 -0.24 -20.90 8.40
C TYR A 118 1.06 -20.18 8.81
N ALA A 119 2.02 -20.08 7.90
CA ALA A 119 3.26 -19.33 8.06
C ALA A 119 3.24 -18.09 7.15
N SER A 120 2.79 -16.94 7.66
CA SER A 120 2.62 -15.73 6.87
C SER A 120 3.92 -14.92 6.75
N GLN A 121 4.86 -15.40 5.93
CA GLN A 121 5.90 -14.51 5.41
C GLN A 121 5.22 -13.56 4.42
N THR A 122 5.47 -12.27 4.57
CA THR A 122 5.01 -11.25 3.63
C THR A 122 6.23 -10.67 2.95
N TRP A 123 6.26 -10.63 1.63
CA TRP A 123 7.40 -10.08 0.89
C TRP A 123 7.09 -8.66 0.45
N SER A 124 8.10 -7.81 0.52
CA SER A 124 8.08 -6.43 0.07
C SER A 124 9.11 -6.28 -1.03
N ILE A 125 8.66 -6.14 -2.27
CA ILE A 125 9.49 -6.25 -3.47
C ILE A 125 9.62 -4.88 -4.11
N ASP A 126 10.84 -4.41 -4.35
CA ASP A 126 11.07 -3.20 -5.14
C ASP A 126 10.97 -3.51 -6.63
N LEU A 127 9.89 -3.04 -7.28
CA LEU A 127 9.62 -3.36 -8.69
C LEU A 127 10.53 -2.61 -9.68
N ASP A 128 11.14 -1.51 -9.25
CA ASP A 128 12.13 -0.78 -10.06
C ASP A 128 13.55 -1.37 -9.91
N GLY A 129 13.69 -2.42 -9.09
CA GLY A 129 14.93 -3.19 -8.96
C GLY A 129 15.28 -3.96 -10.24
N SER A 130 16.49 -4.53 -10.26
CA SER A 130 17.03 -5.26 -11.42
C SER A 130 16.31 -6.57 -11.74
N SER A 131 15.64 -7.19 -10.76
CA SER A 131 14.81 -8.39 -10.93
C SER A 131 13.83 -8.54 -9.77
N LEU A 132 12.68 -9.17 -10.03
CA LEU A 132 11.70 -9.53 -8.99
C LEU A 132 12.34 -10.30 -7.82
N SER A 133 13.28 -11.20 -8.09
CA SER A 133 13.88 -12.06 -7.03
C SER A 133 14.84 -11.32 -6.09
N ALA A 134 15.66 -10.42 -6.63
CA ALA A 134 16.81 -9.82 -5.93
C ALA A 134 16.42 -8.69 -4.96
N ALA A 135 15.21 -8.12 -5.09
CA ALA A 135 14.82 -6.90 -4.40
C ALA A 135 13.77 -7.11 -3.29
N SER A 136 13.59 -8.34 -2.83
CA SER A 136 12.59 -8.71 -1.83
C SER A 136 13.09 -8.58 -0.39
N VAL A 137 12.22 -8.08 0.50
CA VAL A 137 12.45 -8.03 1.94
C VAL A 137 11.27 -8.70 2.63
N VAL A 138 11.54 -9.58 3.59
CA VAL A 138 10.47 -10.19 4.39
C VAL A 138 9.98 -9.18 5.43
N LEU A 139 8.72 -8.79 5.33
CA LEU A 139 7.98 -8.06 6.34
C LEU A 139 7.17 -9.05 7.17
N ASN A 140 7.50 -9.17 8.44
CA ASN A 140 6.71 -9.98 9.37
C ASN A 140 5.84 -9.04 10.22
N PRO A 141 4.55 -8.90 9.91
CA PRO A 141 3.61 -8.14 10.74
C PRO A 141 3.41 -8.84 12.10
N ARG A 142 4.33 -8.60 13.03
CA ARG A 142 4.38 -9.25 14.36
C ARG A 142 3.15 -8.98 15.24
N PHE A 143 2.34 -8.00 14.87
CA PHE A 143 1.08 -7.68 15.56
C PHE A 143 -0.05 -8.65 15.21
N LEU A 144 0.10 -9.43 14.14
CA LEU A 144 -0.90 -10.43 13.77
C LEU A 144 -0.79 -11.65 14.71
N PRO A 145 -1.92 -12.17 15.21
CA PRO A 145 -1.91 -13.41 15.96
C PRO A 145 -1.36 -14.57 15.11
N PRO A 146 -0.64 -15.54 15.71
CA PRO A 146 -0.16 -16.72 15.00
C PRO A 146 -1.31 -17.45 14.28
N ASN A 147 -1.05 -18.01 13.10
CA ASN A 147 -2.02 -18.76 12.29
C ASN A 147 -3.28 -17.96 11.87
N SER A 148 -3.21 -16.62 11.93
CA SER A 148 -4.27 -15.75 11.42
C SER A 148 -4.34 -15.84 9.90
N ASN A 149 -5.56 -16.00 9.37
CA ASN A 149 -5.74 -15.87 7.93
C ASN A 149 -5.86 -14.38 7.60
N VAL A 150 -5.02 -13.87 6.71
CA VAL A 150 -5.01 -12.43 6.41
C VAL A 150 -5.19 -12.23 4.93
N GLU A 151 -6.01 -11.26 4.54
CA GLU A 151 -6.27 -10.85 3.15
C GLU A 151 -5.94 -9.37 2.97
N ILE A 152 -5.40 -8.96 1.82
CA ILE A 152 -5.15 -7.56 1.47
C ILE A 152 -6.41 -7.02 0.81
N LYS A 153 -6.99 -5.95 1.38
CA LYS A 153 -8.22 -5.32 0.88
C LYS A 153 -7.99 -3.91 0.34
N GLY A 154 -6.75 -3.59 0.01
CA GLY A 154 -6.37 -2.35 -0.66
C GLY A 154 -5.22 -1.63 0.03
N SER A 155 -4.73 -0.59 -0.62
CA SER A 155 -3.72 0.31 -0.11
C SER A 155 -4.09 1.75 -0.45
N CYS A 156 -3.73 2.68 0.43
CA CYS A 156 -3.99 4.09 0.25
C CYS A 156 -3.00 4.90 1.09
N ARG A 157 -2.38 5.91 0.49
CA ARG A 157 -1.46 6.87 1.15
C ARG A 157 -0.55 6.20 2.19
N GLY A 158 0.24 5.22 1.75
CA GLY A 158 1.24 4.55 2.60
C GLY A 158 0.74 3.51 3.60
N PHE A 159 -0.57 3.31 3.70
CA PHE A 159 -1.17 2.26 4.52
C PHE A 159 -1.77 1.14 3.67
N ILE A 160 -1.83 -0.04 4.25
CA ILE A 160 -2.44 -1.24 3.69
C ILE A 160 -3.59 -1.67 4.62
N LEU A 161 -4.76 -1.88 4.03
CA LEU A 161 -5.89 -2.48 4.74
C LEU A 161 -5.79 -4.00 4.67
N LEU A 162 -5.67 -4.61 5.84
CA LEU A 162 -5.64 -6.05 6.01
C LEU A 162 -6.96 -6.51 6.63
N ARG A 163 -7.56 -7.56 6.09
CA ARG A 163 -8.65 -8.29 6.74
C ARG A 163 -8.07 -9.50 7.46
N ILE A 164 -8.49 -9.76 8.69
CA ILE A 164 -7.99 -10.85 9.53
C ILE A 164 -9.15 -11.79 9.86
N THR A 165 -9.15 -12.99 9.31
CA THR A 165 -10.23 -13.98 9.44
C THR A 165 -9.80 -15.11 10.39
N ARG A 166 -10.40 -15.17 11.60
CA ARG A 166 -10.50 -16.29 12.58
C ARG A 166 -10.80 -15.83 14.01
N LEU A 167 -10.59 -14.54 14.33
CA LEU A 167 -10.80 -13.94 15.66
C LEU A 167 -11.80 -12.78 15.55
N SER A 168 -13.08 -13.08 15.38
CA SER A 168 -14.13 -12.04 15.26
C SER A 168 -13.90 -11.07 14.10
N SER A 169 -13.47 -11.59 12.94
CA SER A 169 -13.20 -10.89 11.67
C SER A 169 -12.99 -9.38 11.81
N CYS A 170 -11.77 -8.99 12.15
CA CYS A 170 -11.38 -7.58 12.23
C CYS A 170 -10.56 -7.17 11.00
N PHE A 171 -10.35 -5.88 10.87
CA PHE A 171 -9.39 -5.31 9.94
C PHE A 171 -8.21 -4.75 10.70
N SER A 172 -7.08 -4.61 10.02
CA SER A 172 -5.94 -3.87 10.50
C SER A 172 -5.49 -2.90 9.41
N LEU A 173 -5.40 -1.63 9.79
CA LEU A 173 -4.72 -0.64 8.97
C LEU A 173 -3.25 -0.63 9.36
N TRP A 174 -2.36 -0.89 8.42
CA TRP A 174 -0.93 -1.10 8.69
C TRP A 174 -0.05 -0.24 7.79
N ASN A 175 0.93 0.45 8.38
CA ASN A 175 2.03 1.10 7.66
C ASN A 175 3.25 0.16 7.66
N PRO A 176 3.63 -0.41 6.51
CA PRO A 176 4.76 -1.33 6.43
C PRO A 176 6.13 -0.69 6.71
N SER A 177 6.27 0.62 6.48
CA SER A 177 7.52 1.34 6.68
C SER A 177 7.80 1.62 8.15
N THR A 178 6.78 2.03 8.91
CA THR A 178 6.93 2.38 10.34
C THR A 178 6.61 1.21 11.27
N GLY A 179 5.86 0.22 10.78
CA GLY A 179 5.30 -0.86 11.61
C GLY A 179 4.07 -0.45 12.43
N SER A 180 3.63 0.81 12.33
CA SER A 180 2.42 1.30 12.99
C SER A 180 1.18 0.58 12.44
N HIS A 181 0.28 0.20 13.33
CA HIS A 181 -0.97 -0.44 12.95
C HIS A 181 -2.10 -0.04 13.90
N LYS A 182 -3.34 -0.08 13.42
CA LYS A 182 -4.56 0.05 14.21
C LYS A 182 -5.52 -1.06 13.84
N LEU A 183 -6.10 -1.70 14.85
CA LEU A 183 -7.16 -2.67 14.66
C LEU A 183 -8.49 -1.93 14.50
N ILE A 184 -9.27 -2.37 13.52
CA ILE A 184 -10.62 -1.91 13.27
C ILE A 184 -11.51 -3.12 13.49
N TYR A 185 -12.29 -3.08 14.57
CA TYR A 185 -13.21 -4.16 14.87
C TYR A 185 -14.39 -4.13 13.91
N ARG A 186 -14.98 -5.30 13.69
CA ARG A 186 -16.10 -5.49 12.77
C ARG A 186 -17.27 -4.57 13.14
N SER A 187 -18.02 -4.13 12.13
CA SER A 187 -19.26 -3.38 12.36
C SER A 187 -20.19 -4.17 13.30
N PRO A 188 -20.70 -3.54 14.39
CA PRO A 188 -21.73 -4.12 15.24
C PRO A 188 -22.99 -4.50 14.46
N ILE A 189 -23.27 -3.80 13.36
CA ILE A 189 -24.44 -4.03 12.50
C ILE A 189 -24.27 -5.32 11.66
N MET A 190 -23.04 -5.71 11.32
CA MET A 190 -22.77 -7.02 10.74
C MET A 190 -22.80 -8.15 11.77
N ALA A 191 -22.52 -7.86 13.04
CA ALA A 191 -22.50 -8.86 14.11
C ALA A 191 -23.91 -9.41 14.42
N SER A 192 -24.98 -8.63 14.18
CA SER A 192 -26.37 -9.09 14.37
C SER A 192 -26.82 -10.15 13.36
N ASN A 193 -26.10 -10.34 12.25
CA ASN A 193 -26.44 -11.31 11.21
C ASN A 193 -25.77 -12.69 11.42
N ALA A 194 -25.09 -12.89 12.56
CA ALA A 194 -24.26 -14.04 12.86
C ALA A 194 -25.01 -15.28 13.40
N GLU A 195 -26.29 -15.48 13.05
CA GLU A 195 -26.92 -16.80 13.24
C GLU A 195 -26.37 -17.86 12.25
N GLY A 196 -25.54 -17.43 11.29
CA GLY A 196 -24.78 -18.31 10.39
C GLY A 196 -23.31 -17.89 10.26
N ASN A 197 -22.41 -18.88 10.15
CA ASN A 197 -20.95 -18.72 10.15
C ASN A 197 -20.38 -18.22 8.80
N HIS A 198 -21.18 -17.54 7.97
CA HIS A 198 -20.81 -17.14 6.61
C HIS A 198 -20.69 -15.62 6.53
N ASP A 199 -19.48 -15.14 6.23
CA ASP A 199 -19.27 -13.72 5.93
C ASP A 199 -19.93 -13.36 4.60
N SER A 200 -20.96 -12.51 4.64
CA SER A 200 -21.74 -12.10 3.48
C SER A 200 -21.18 -10.85 2.77
N THR A 201 -19.99 -10.38 3.19
CA THR A 201 -19.33 -9.22 2.62
C THR A 201 -18.79 -9.54 1.24
N PHE A 202 -19.28 -8.84 0.21
CA PHE A 202 -18.92 -9.08 -1.19
C PHE A 202 -18.14 -7.91 -1.82
N PHE A 203 -18.21 -6.71 -1.25
CA PHE A 203 -17.32 -5.60 -1.63
C PHE A 203 -16.53 -5.05 -0.46
N PHE A 204 -15.26 -4.76 -0.73
CA PHE A 204 -14.33 -4.07 0.15
C PHE A 204 -13.79 -2.85 -0.57
N GLY A 205 -13.79 -1.70 0.06
CA GLY A 205 -13.19 -0.47 -0.45
C GLY A 205 -12.34 0.18 0.61
N PHE A 206 -11.21 0.73 0.20
CA PHE A 206 -10.32 1.47 1.08
C PHE A 206 -9.80 2.70 0.36
N GLY A 207 -9.92 3.88 0.96
CA GLY A 207 -9.47 5.12 0.37
C GLY A 207 -9.28 6.23 1.38
N TYR A 208 -8.86 7.39 0.88
CA TYR A 208 -8.60 8.57 1.70
C TYR A 208 -9.45 9.74 1.21
N ASP A 209 -10.20 10.34 2.13
CA ASP A 209 -10.98 11.54 1.89
C ASP A 209 -10.17 12.76 2.29
N VAL A 210 -9.68 13.49 1.28
CA VAL A 210 -8.87 14.69 1.46
C VAL A 210 -9.67 15.79 2.19
N ALA A 211 -10.98 15.85 1.98
CA ALA A 211 -11.82 16.91 2.56
C ALA A 211 -11.90 16.81 4.09
N THR A 212 -11.93 15.59 4.63
CA THR A 212 -12.01 15.33 6.08
C THR A 212 -10.68 14.91 6.70
N ASP A 213 -9.62 14.78 5.87
CA ASP A 213 -8.32 14.22 6.26
C ASP A 213 -8.52 12.89 7.02
N ASP A 214 -9.14 11.94 6.33
CA ASP A 214 -9.56 10.67 6.95
C ASP A 214 -9.40 9.48 6.00
N TYR A 215 -9.05 8.34 6.59
CA TYR A 215 -9.05 7.06 5.90
C TYR A 215 -10.39 6.38 6.10
N LEU A 216 -11.00 5.96 4.99
CA LEU A 216 -12.33 5.39 4.98
C LEU A 216 -12.31 3.96 4.47
N VAL A 217 -13.08 3.09 5.13
CA VAL A 217 -13.33 1.72 4.68
C VAL A 217 -14.80 1.61 4.30
N VAL A 218 -15.08 1.16 3.08
CA VAL A 218 -16.44 0.92 2.59
C VAL A 218 -16.65 -0.57 2.47
N LEU A 219 -17.71 -1.11 3.05
CA LEU A 219 -18.09 -2.51 2.92
C LEU A 219 -19.47 -2.61 2.28
N ALA A 220 -19.67 -3.62 1.44
CA ALA A 220 -20.99 -4.06 1.02
C ALA A 220 -21.23 -5.52 1.39
N SER A 221 -22.38 -5.81 1.97
CA SER A 221 -22.76 -7.16 2.40
C SER A 221 -24.23 -7.46 2.14
N TYR A 222 -24.58 -8.74 2.08
CA TYR A 222 -25.97 -9.16 2.02
C TYR A 222 -26.58 -9.25 3.41
N ASP A 223 -27.81 -8.73 3.53
CA ASP A 223 -28.65 -8.96 4.68
C ASP A 223 -29.51 -10.21 4.50
N HIS A 224 -29.10 -11.30 5.14
CA HIS A 224 -29.85 -12.56 5.10
C HIS A 224 -31.21 -12.48 5.80
N ALA A 225 -31.39 -11.56 6.76
CA ALA A 225 -32.65 -11.38 7.46
C ALA A 225 -33.67 -10.55 6.65
N ALA A 226 -33.21 -9.78 5.66
CA ALA A 226 -34.02 -8.91 4.83
C ALA A 226 -33.91 -9.30 3.34
N GLU A 227 -34.19 -10.56 3.02
CA GLU A 227 -34.28 -11.07 1.64
C GLU A 227 -33.05 -10.77 0.76
N TYR A 228 -31.83 -10.82 1.31
CA TYR A 228 -30.58 -10.53 0.60
C TYR A 228 -30.50 -9.09 0.04
N GLN A 229 -31.12 -8.13 0.72
CA GLN A 229 -30.88 -6.71 0.47
C GLN A 229 -29.41 -6.36 0.67
N VAL A 230 -28.89 -5.47 -0.17
CA VAL A 230 -27.52 -4.98 -0.07
C VAL A 230 -27.44 -3.88 0.98
N LYS A 231 -26.51 -4.02 1.91
CA LYS A 231 -26.17 -2.98 2.88
C LYS A 231 -24.78 -2.45 2.60
N PHE A 232 -24.64 -1.13 2.65
CA PHE A 232 -23.36 -0.44 2.59
C PHE A 232 -23.03 0.19 3.93
N GLU A 233 -21.78 0.08 4.32
CA GLU A 233 -21.27 0.65 5.56
C GLU A 233 -19.96 1.38 5.31
N LEU A 234 -19.75 2.44 6.08
CA LEU A 234 -18.57 3.30 6.03
C LEU A 234 -17.94 3.36 7.41
N PHE A 235 -16.69 2.95 7.52
CA PHE A 235 -15.87 3.24 8.69
C PHE A 235 -15.07 4.52 8.46
N SER A 236 -15.07 5.38 9.47
CA SER A 236 -14.17 6.54 9.57
C SER A 236 -13.05 6.22 10.57
N LEU A 237 -11.79 6.29 10.13
CA LEU A 237 -10.64 6.05 11.01
C LEU A 237 -10.53 7.12 12.09
N ARG A 238 -10.75 8.38 11.71
CA ARG A 238 -10.63 9.54 12.61
C ARG A 238 -11.75 9.58 13.65
N ALA A 239 -12.99 9.29 13.26
CA ALA A 239 -14.10 9.17 14.20
C ALA A 239 -14.09 7.82 14.95
N ASN A 240 -13.37 6.83 14.43
CA ASN A 240 -13.31 5.46 14.95
C ASN A 240 -14.69 4.79 15.03
N THR A 241 -15.56 5.06 14.07
CA THR A 241 -16.96 4.60 14.07
C THR A 241 -17.38 4.06 12.71
N TRP A 242 -18.20 3.01 12.75
CA TRP A 242 -18.97 2.53 11.60
C TRP A 242 -20.28 3.31 11.48
N ASN A 243 -20.62 3.71 10.25
CA ASN A 243 -21.87 4.36 9.90
C ASN A 243 -22.52 3.60 8.75
N LYS A 244 -23.83 3.40 8.83
CA LYS A 244 -24.62 2.86 7.71
C LYS A 244 -24.73 3.93 6.62
N LEU A 245 -24.54 3.52 5.36
CA LEU A 245 -24.82 4.37 4.21
C LEU A 245 -26.26 4.13 3.77
N GLU A 246 -27.12 5.14 3.89
CA GLU A 246 -28.48 5.06 3.40
C GLU A 246 -28.48 5.10 1.87
N CYS A 247 -28.81 3.95 1.27
CA CYS A 247 -28.81 3.77 -0.18
C CYS A 247 -30.17 3.20 -0.59
N THR A 248 -30.91 3.95 -1.40
CA THR A 248 -32.16 3.46 -1.99
C THR A 248 -31.88 2.88 -3.37
N ASN A 249 -32.44 1.71 -3.68
CA ASN A 249 -32.45 1.09 -5.01
C ASN A 249 -31.09 0.67 -5.59
N LEU A 250 -30.09 0.40 -4.75
CA LEU A 250 -28.81 -0.16 -5.20
C LEU A 250 -28.88 -1.70 -5.16
N ASP A 251 -29.23 -2.30 -6.30
CA ASP A 251 -29.39 -3.75 -6.43
C ASP A 251 -28.19 -4.40 -7.16
N TYR A 252 -27.03 -4.39 -6.50
CA TYR A 252 -25.77 -4.87 -7.08
C TYR A 252 -25.22 -6.10 -6.36
N ASP A 253 -24.48 -6.92 -7.09
CA ASP A 253 -23.59 -7.92 -6.54
C ASP A 253 -22.21 -7.91 -7.20
N ASN A 254 -21.31 -8.75 -6.69
CA ASN A 254 -19.96 -8.93 -7.21
C ASN A 254 -19.88 -9.88 -8.42
N GLY A 255 -21.00 -10.47 -8.87
CA GLY A 255 -21.05 -11.43 -9.98
C GLY A 255 -20.13 -12.65 -9.84
N SER A 256 -19.63 -12.94 -8.63
CA SER A 256 -18.55 -13.90 -8.39
C SER A 256 -18.67 -14.58 -7.04
N TYR A 257 -18.10 -15.77 -6.91
CA TYR A 257 -18.02 -16.49 -5.63
C TYR A 257 -17.04 -15.85 -4.65
N THR A 258 -16.12 -15.00 -5.12
CA THR A 258 -15.12 -14.34 -4.28
C THR A 258 -15.45 -12.86 -4.10
N PRO A 259 -15.29 -12.31 -2.88
CA PRO A 259 -15.49 -10.88 -2.66
C PRO A 259 -14.51 -10.04 -3.48
N LYS A 260 -14.98 -8.92 -4.02
CA LYS A 260 -14.17 -8.00 -4.83
C LYS A 260 -13.62 -6.85 -3.98
N THR A 261 -12.35 -6.55 -4.19
CA THR A 261 -11.69 -5.36 -3.63
C THR A 261 -11.79 -4.23 -4.64
N GLY A 262 -12.24 -3.06 -4.19
CA GLY A 262 -12.35 -1.86 -5.01
C GLY A 262 -11.01 -1.17 -5.16
N ILE A 263 -10.81 -0.54 -6.32
CA ILE A 263 -9.64 0.29 -6.58
C ILE A 263 -9.94 1.73 -6.19
N PHE A 264 -8.98 2.40 -5.57
CA PHE A 264 -9.12 3.80 -5.18
C PHE A 264 -8.39 4.69 -6.19
N LEU A 265 -9.12 5.64 -6.78
CA LEU A 265 -8.59 6.61 -7.72
C LEU A 265 -9.28 7.95 -7.55
N ASN A 266 -8.49 9.02 -7.32
CA ASN A 266 -8.96 10.41 -7.26
C ASN A 266 -10.16 10.64 -6.30
N GLY A 267 -10.11 10.07 -5.09
CA GLY A 267 -11.17 10.26 -4.09
C GLY A 267 -12.39 9.35 -4.28
N ILE A 268 -12.36 8.46 -5.28
CA ILE A 268 -13.47 7.57 -5.63
C ILE A 268 -12.99 6.13 -5.51
N ILE A 269 -13.83 5.25 -4.98
CA ILE A 269 -13.62 3.80 -4.99
C ILE A 269 -14.46 3.18 -6.10
N HIS A 270 -13.85 2.35 -6.93
CA HIS A 270 -14.50 1.68 -8.06
C HIS A 270 -14.50 0.16 -7.86
N TRP A 271 -15.65 -0.46 -8.06
CA TRP A 271 -15.81 -1.92 -8.08
C TRP A 271 -16.33 -2.37 -9.43
N PHE A 272 -15.80 -3.49 -9.92
CA PHE A 272 -16.44 -4.23 -10.99
C PHE A 272 -17.63 -4.97 -10.40
N ALA A 273 -18.84 -4.57 -10.78
CA ALA A 273 -20.08 -5.03 -10.18
C ALA A 273 -21.04 -5.54 -11.25
N ARG A 274 -22.06 -6.27 -10.81
CA ARG A 274 -23.18 -6.70 -11.65
C ARG A 274 -24.47 -6.13 -11.08
N ARG A 275 -25.27 -5.54 -11.96
CA ARG A 275 -26.64 -5.13 -11.66
C ARG A 275 -27.55 -6.34 -11.65
N ARG A 276 -28.23 -6.62 -10.54
CA ARG A 276 -29.08 -7.81 -10.39
C ARG A 276 -30.37 -7.73 -11.20
N ASP A 277 -30.94 -6.53 -11.33
CA ASP A 277 -32.20 -6.26 -12.03
C ASP A 277 -32.12 -6.57 -13.54
N VAL A 278 -31.03 -6.19 -14.18
CA VAL A 278 -30.82 -6.38 -15.63
C VAL A 278 -29.78 -7.46 -15.98
N GLY A 279 -29.01 -7.92 -15.00
CA GLY A 279 -27.99 -8.96 -15.18
C GLY A 279 -26.74 -8.51 -15.92
N VAL A 280 -26.47 -7.20 -16.03
CA VAL A 280 -25.30 -6.66 -16.76
C VAL A 280 -24.19 -6.23 -15.82
N SER A 281 -22.95 -6.34 -16.29
CA SER A 281 -21.77 -5.82 -15.59
C SER A 281 -21.68 -4.31 -15.75
N ILE A 282 -21.26 -3.61 -14.69
CA ILE A 282 -21.00 -2.17 -14.67
C ILE A 282 -19.78 -1.88 -13.77
N ILE A 283 -19.32 -0.63 -13.76
CA ILE A 283 -18.40 -0.14 -12.74
C ILE A 283 -19.20 0.68 -11.73
N LEU A 284 -19.28 0.21 -10.49
CA LEU A 284 -19.90 0.95 -9.39
C LEU A 284 -18.84 1.87 -8.80
N ALA A 285 -19.12 3.16 -8.76
CA ALA A 285 -18.24 4.17 -8.20
C ALA A 285 -18.87 4.79 -6.95
N PHE A 286 -18.12 4.82 -5.84
CA PHE A 286 -18.49 5.54 -4.63
C PHE A 286 -17.55 6.71 -4.42
N ASN A 287 -18.09 7.93 -4.52
CA ASN A 287 -17.35 9.13 -4.20
C ASN A 287 -17.23 9.21 -2.68
N LEU A 288 -16.00 9.22 -2.17
CA LEU A 288 -15.80 9.38 -0.74
C LEU A 288 -16.39 10.72 -0.32
N THR A 289 -15.84 11.86 -0.73
CA THR A 289 -16.26 13.19 -0.27
C THR A 289 -17.77 13.45 -0.34
N GLU A 290 -18.41 13.10 -1.46
CA GLU A 290 -19.86 13.31 -1.65
C GLU A 290 -20.73 12.24 -0.96
N ARG A 291 -20.12 11.12 -0.52
CA ARG A 291 -20.78 9.96 0.09
C ARG A 291 -21.91 9.40 -0.79
N SER A 292 -21.70 9.42 -2.11
CA SER A 292 -22.70 9.06 -3.11
C SER A 292 -22.20 8.02 -4.11
N PHE A 293 -23.13 7.18 -4.57
CA PHE A 293 -22.87 6.18 -5.60
C PHE A 293 -23.19 6.73 -6.99
N SER A 294 -22.43 6.28 -7.98
CA SER A 294 -22.71 6.51 -9.39
C SER A 294 -22.25 5.32 -10.22
N GLU A 295 -22.86 5.11 -11.38
CA GLU A 295 -22.40 4.13 -12.34
C GLU A 295 -21.38 4.78 -13.29
N VAL A 296 -20.36 4.00 -13.67
CA VAL A 296 -19.39 4.36 -14.71
C VAL A 296 -19.55 3.34 -15.85
N PRO A 297 -19.69 3.80 -17.11
CA PRO A 297 -19.93 2.90 -18.23
C PRO A 297 -18.70 2.05 -18.54
N LEU A 298 -18.93 0.77 -18.82
CA LEU A 298 -17.93 -0.16 -19.36
C LEU A 298 -17.62 0.12 -20.83
N LEU A 299 -16.62 -0.60 -21.36
CA LEU A 299 -16.24 -0.62 -22.76
C LEU A 299 -17.46 -0.70 -23.70
N PRO A 300 -17.44 -0.02 -24.86
CA PRO A 300 -18.40 -0.28 -25.92
C PRO A 300 -18.37 -1.77 -26.28
N HIS A 301 -19.55 -2.41 -26.35
CA HIS A 301 -19.71 -3.83 -26.73
C HIS A 301 -18.99 -4.83 -25.81
N PHE A 302 -18.82 -4.52 -24.53
CA PHE A 302 -18.31 -5.48 -23.55
C PHE A 302 -19.14 -6.78 -23.56
N ASN A 303 -18.47 -7.93 -23.75
CA ASN A 303 -19.11 -9.23 -23.66
C ASN A 303 -19.27 -9.61 -22.18
N HIS A 304 -20.49 -9.53 -21.66
CA HIS A 304 -20.78 -9.81 -20.26
C HIS A 304 -20.47 -11.24 -19.81
N ARG A 305 -20.21 -12.17 -20.73
CA ARG A 305 -19.69 -13.52 -20.41
C ARG A 305 -18.24 -13.49 -19.93
N ASP A 306 -17.47 -12.48 -20.32
CA ASP A 306 -16.06 -12.32 -19.93
C ASP A 306 -15.88 -11.62 -18.58
N ALA A 307 -16.99 -11.26 -17.91
CA ALA A 307 -17.02 -10.55 -16.63
C ALA A 307 -16.24 -11.27 -15.53
N GLU A 308 -16.28 -12.60 -15.47
CA GLU A 308 -15.58 -13.38 -14.46
C GLU A 308 -14.05 -13.37 -14.63
N PHE A 309 -13.57 -13.07 -15.85
CA PHE A 309 -12.16 -12.98 -16.21
C PHE A 309 -11.68 -11.53 -16.37
N SER A 310 -12.52 -10.57 -15.96
CA SER A 310 -12.22 -9.16 -16.04
C SER A 310 -11.95 -8.59 -14.66
N ASP A 311 -10.99 -7.67 -14.58
CA ASP A 311 -10.71 -6.94 -13.35
C ASP A 311 -10.31 -5.49 -13.60
N LEU A 312 -10.65 -4.63 -12.64
CA LEU A 312 -10.29 -3.22 -12.71
C LEU A 312 -8.84 -3.01 -12.34
N CYS A 313 -8.25 -1.98 -12.92
CA CYS A 313 -6.88 -1.59 -12.63
C CYS A 313 -6.68 -0.08 -12.71
N VAL A 314 -5.53 0.39 -12.26
CA VAL A 314 -5.10 1.79 -12.42
C VAL A 314 -3.78 1.81 -13.16
N LEU A 315 -3.72 2.54 -14.26
CA LEU A 315 -2.52 2.60 -15.11
C LEU A 315 -2.28 4.04 -15.58
N GLY A 316 -1.10 4.58 -15.22
CA GLY A 316 -0.77 5.98 -15.50
C GLY A 316 -1.76 6.97 -14.89
N GLY A 317 -2.32 6.66 -13.72
CA GLY A 317 -3.32 7.51 -13.06
C GLY A 317 -4.71 7.50 -13.71
N ARG A 318 -4.97 6.59 -14.66
CA ARG A 318 -6.26 6.42 -15.33
C ARG A 318 -6.93 5.12 -14.88
N LEU A 319 -8.26 5.13 -14.88
CA LEU A 319 -9.07 3.94 -14.64
C LEU A 319 -8.91 2.98 -15.82
N GLY A 320 -8.61 1.72 -15.54
CA GLY A 320 -8.41 0.69 -16.54
C GLY A 320 -9.24 -0.55 -16.29
N LEU A 321 -9.33 -1.39 -17.32
CA LEU A 321 -9.98 -2.69 -17.27
C LEU A 321 -9.11 -3.70 -17.99
N CYS A 322 -8.71 -4.75 -17.28
CA CYS A 322 -8.12 -5.94 -17.87
C CYS A 322 -9.24 -6.88 -18.25
N VAL A 323 -9.34 -7.24 -19.54
CA VAL A 323 -10.36 -8.12 -20.08
C VAL A 323 -9.68 -9.31 -20.73
N ARG A 324 -10.09 -10.50 -20.33
CA ARG A 324 -9.72 -11.73 -21.02
C ARG A 324 -10.95 -12.29 -21.71
N ASP A 325 -10.86 -12.44 -23.01
CA ASP A 325 -11.87 -13.10 -23.83
C ASP A 325 -11.88 -14.61 -23.46
N GLY A 326 -13.02 -15.12 -23.00
CA GLY A 326 -13.18 -16.52 -22.61
C GLY A 326 -12.91 -17.50 -23.77
N ASP A 327 -13.13 -17.09 -25.02
CA ASP A 327 -12.91 -17.89 -26.22
C ASP A 327 -11.45 -17.81 -26.71
N ARG A 328 -10.74 -16.70 -26.42
CA ARG A 328 -9.31 -16.52 -26.71
C ARG A 328 -8.47 -16.74 -25.45
N ALA A 329 -8.08 -17.99 -25.23
CA ALA A 329 -7.39 -18.39 -24.00
C ALA A 329 -6.01 -17.74 -23.78
N ASP A 330 -5.37 -17.18 -24.81
CA ASP A 330 -3.92 -16.90 -24.79
C ASP A 330 -3.55 -15.42 -24.65
N THR A 331 -4.51 -14.51 -24.49
CA THR A 331 -4.22 -13.08 -24.35
C THR A 331 -5.15 -12.37 -23.37
N ALA A 332 -4.63 -11.34 -22.70
CA ALA A 332 -5.44 -10.39 -21.93
C ALA A 332 -5.30 -8.98 -22.53
N ASP A 333 -6.42 -8.33 -22.83
CA ASP A 333 -6.46 -6.95 -23.30
C ASP A 333 -6.52 -6.00 -22.09
N ILE A 334 -5.65 -4.99 -22.06
CA ILE A 334 -5.70 -3.93 -21.06
C ILE A 334 -6.21 -2.65 -21.74
N TRP A 335 -7.34 -2.18 -21.26
CA TRP A 335 -7.98 -0.95 -21.69
C TRP A 335 -7.85 0.14 -20.63
N VAL A 336 -7.78 1.39 -21.05
CA VAL A 336 -7.78 2.57 -20.17
C VAL A 336 -8.85 3.56 -20.62
N MET A 337 -9.47 4.23 -19.67
CA MET A 337 -10.42 5.31 -19.92
C MET A 337 -9.66 6.63 -19.96
N GLU A 338 -9.60 7.26 -21.13
CA GLU A 338 -8.89 8.54 -21.31
C GLU A 338 -9.62 9.71 -20.65
N GLU A 339 -10.95 9.71 -20.74
CA GLU A 339 -11.82 10.73 -20.14
C GLU A 339 -12.78 10.07 -19.16
N TYR A 340 -12.66 10.44 -17.87
CA TYR A 340 -13.43 9.80 -16.81
C TYR A 340 -14.95 9.91 -17.06
N LYS A 341 -15.67 8.78 -16.91
CA LYS A 341 -17.10 8.60 -17.19
C LYS A 341 -17.54 8.74 -18.66
N VAL A 342 -16.62 8.93 -19.62
CA VAL A 342 -16.94 9.00 -21.04
C VAL A 342 -16.71 7.63 -21.69
N GLN A 343 -17.79 6.92 -22.05
CA GLN A 343 -17.71 5.56 -22.60
C GLN A 343 -16.88 5.47 -23.89
N SER A 344 -17.00 6.45 -24.79
CA SER A 344 -16.25 6.47 -26.04
C SER A 344 -14.76 6.74 -25.88
N SER A 345 -14.31 7.08 -24.67
CA SER A 345 -12.90 7.38 -24.38
C SER A 345 -12.07 6.15 -24.00
N TRP A 346 -12.68 4.97 -23.92
CA TRP A 346 -11.95 3.74 -23.68
C TRP A 346 -11.03 3.43 -24.86
N THR A 347 -9.73 3.30 -24.58
CA THR A 347 -8.70 2.95 -25.56
C THR A 347 -7.99 1.66 -25.13
N LYS A 348 -7.72 0.78 -26.10
CA LYS A 348 -6.90 -0.41 -25.85
C LYS A 348 -5.45 0.04 -25.77
N LEU A 349 -4.80 -0.17 -24.64
CA LEU A 349 -3.43 0.25 -24.44
C LEU A 349 -2.43 -0.83 -24.84
N ILE A 350 -2.67 -2.07 -24.40
CA ILE A 350 -1.73 -3.18 -24.60
C ILE A 350 -2.48 -4.52 -24.61
N VAL A 351 -1.90 -5.48 -25.32
CA VAL A 351 -2.32 -6.88 -25.30
C VAL A 351 -1.21 -7.69 -24.66
N VAL A 352 -1.49 -8.38 -23.56
CA VAL A 352 -0.54 -9.21 -22.84
C VAL A 352 -0.67 -10.65 -23.34
N SER A 353 0.42 -11.26 -23.79
CA SER A 353 0.46 -12.69 -24.12
C SER A 353 0.47 -13.52 -22.84
N MET A 354 -0.40 -14.52 -22.78
CA MET A 354 -0.50 -15.48 -21.68
C MET A 354 0.19 -16.80 -22.01
N ASP A 355 1.00 -16.83 -23.07
CA ASP A 355 1.74 -18.03 -23.49
C ASP A 355 2.69 -18.48 -22.39
N GLY A 356 2.62 -19.76 -22.03
CA GLY A 356 3.44 -20.33 -20.94
C GLY A 356 2.93 -20.03 -19.52
N ILE A 357 1.77 -19.38 -19.37
CA ILE A 357 1.13 -19.10 -18.08
C ILE A 357 0.07 -20.18 -17.78
N PRO A 358 0.20 -20.98 -16.70
CA PRO A 358 -0.65 -22.14 -16.49
C PRO A 358 -2.13 -21.84 -16.24
N ILE A 359 -2.43 -20.82 -15.42
CA ILE A 359 -3.79 -20.51 -14.98
C ILE A 359 -4.51 -19.59 -15.98
N LYS A 360 -3.77 -19.01 -16.94
CA LYS A 360 -4.27 -18.10 -18.00
C LYS A 360 -5.24 -17.04 -17.46
N TYR A 361 -4.96 -16.55 -16.25
CA TYR A 361 -5.64 -15.45 -15.60
C TYR A 361 -4.61 -14.34 -15.36
N PHE A 362 -5.00 -13.08 -15.47
CA PHE A 362 -4.08 -11.96 -15.25
C PHE A 362 -4.74 -10.87 -14.42
N PHE A 363 -4.13 -10.56 -13.28
CA PHE A 363 -4.48 -9.42 -12.44
C PHE A 363 -3.39 -8.36 -12.57
N LEU A 364 -3.70 -7.24 -13.23
CA LEU A 364 -2.75 -6.13 -13.32
C LEU A 364 -2.53 -5.52 -11.94
N ILE A 365 -1.26 -5.40 -11.54
CA ILE A 365 -0.88 -4.68 -10.32
C ILE A 365 -0.49 -3.24 -10.67
N CYS A 366 0.51 -3.03 -11.54
CA CYS A 366 0.95 -1.70 -12.00
C CYS A 366 1.84 -1.74 -13.24
N SER A 367 2.24 -0.54 -13.69
CA SER A 367 3.45 -0.31 -14.48
C SER A 367 4.64 0.14 -13.62
N THR A 368 5.86 -0.26 -14.01
CA THR A 368 7.13 0.27 -13.47
C THR A 368 7.51 1.60 -14.12
N LYS A 369 8.60 2.23 -13.65
CA LYS A 369 9.15 3.44 -14.29
C LYS A 369 9.64 3.22 -15.72
N SER A 370 10.09 2.02 -16.04
CA SER A 370 10.49 1.63 -17.41
C SER A 370 9.30 1.43 -18.35
N GLY A 371 8.06 1.45 -17.83
CA GLY A 371 6.85 1.13 -18.58
C GLY A 371 6.57 -0.38 -18.67
N ASP A 372 7.30 -1.20 -17.93
CA ASP A 372 7.03 -2.64 -17.82
C ASP A 372 5.75 -2.85 -16.99
N ILE A 373 4.98 -3.87 -17.34
CA ILE A 373 3.73 -4.22 -16.68
C ILE A 373 3.94 -5.37 -15.71
N VAL A 374 3.44 -5.23 -14.50
CA VAL A 374 3.54 -6.25 -13.46
C VAL A 374 2.15 -6.70 -13.04
N GLY A 375 1.96 -8.01 -12.92
CA GLY A 375 0.69 -8.59 -12.48
C GLY A 375 0.81 -10.02 -11.94
N LEU A 376 -0.32 -10.59 -11.52
CA LEU A 376 -0.42 -11.96 -10.99
C LEU A 376 -1.11 -12.88 -11.97
N ASP A 377 -0.72 -14.16 -12.00
CA ASP A 377 -1.36 -15.18 -12.83
C ASP A 377 -2.63 -15.81 -12.22
N GLY A 378 -3.10 -15.29 -11.08
CA GLY A 378 -4.17 -15.89 -10.28
C GLY A 378 -3.73 -17.10 -9.43
N GLY A 379 -2.49 -17.56 -9.58
CA GLY A 379 -1.84 -18.56 -8.75
C GLY A 379 -0.78 -17.93 -7.86
N THR A 380 0.47 -18.37 -8.06
CA THR A 380 1.62 -18.06 -7.20
C THR A 380 2.72 -17.28 -7.91
N ARG A 381 2.47 -16.82 -9.13
CA ARG A 381 3.50 -16.14 -9.94
C ARG A 381 3.24 -14.64 -9.98
N LEU A 382 4.28 -13.90 -9.63
CA LEU A 382 4.42 -12.50 -10.02
C LEU A 382 5.04 -12.48 -11.42
N LEU A 383 4.38 -11.81 -12.35
CA LEU A 383 4.74 -11.73 -13.75
C LEU A 383 5.18 -10.32 -14.09
N LYS A 384 6.20 -10.19 -14.93
CA LYS A 384 6.65 -8.91 -15.49
C LYS A 384 6.67 -9.00 -17.01
N PHE A 385 6.01 -8.05 -17.67
CA PHE A 385 5.89 -7.93 -19.11
C PHE A 385 6.52 -6.63 -19.59
N ASN A 386 7.06 -6.61 -20.79
CA ASN A 386 7.52 -5.37 -21.39
C ASN A 386 6.32 -4.51 -21.86
N ALA A 387 6.62 -3.29 -22.31
CA ALA A 387 5.62 -2.37 -22.88
C ALA A 387 4.92 -2.88 -24.16
N ASN A 388 5.39 -3.99 -24.75
CA ASN A 388 4.75 -4.65 -25.89
C ASN A 388 3.90 -5.87 -25.48
N GLY A 389 3.81 -6.19 -24.18
CA GLY A 389 2.96 -7.25 -23.64
C GLY A 389 3.60 -8.64 -23.69
N GLN A 390 4.91 -8.71 -23.86
CA GLN A 390 5.67 -9.97 -23.86
C GLN A 390 6.24 -10.24 -22.47
N LEU A 391 6.14 -11.48 -22.01
CA LEU A 391 6.65 -11.90 -20.69
C LEU A 391 8.17 -11.76 -20.66
N LEU A 392 8.69 -10.96 -19.73
CA LEU A 392 10.12 -10.76 -19.48
C LEU A 392 10.65 -11.74 -18.44
N GLU A 393 9.99 -11.78 -17.29
CA GLU A 393 10.34 -12.67 -16.19
C GLU A 393 9.09 -13.04 -15.38
N HIS A 394 9.17 -14.15 -14.67
CA HIS A 394 8.22 -14.50 -13.64
C HIS A 394 8.96 -15.02 -12.41
N HIS A 395 8.36 -14.84 -11.24
CA HIS A 395 8.94 -15.33 -10.00
C HIS A 395 7.87 -15.86 -9.06
N THR A 396 8.23 -16.95 -8.35
CA THR A 396 7.43 -17.56 -7.30
C THR A 396 8.24 -17.53 -6.03
N TYR A 397 7.76 -16.80 -5.02
CA TYR A 397 8.47 -16.69 -3.73
C TYR A 397 8.28 -17.92 -2.83
N TRP A 398 7.27 -18.74 -3.12
CA TRP A 398 6.97 -19.93 -2.33
C TRP A 398 6.12 -20.94 -3.12
N ASP A 399 6.46 -22.22 -3.00
CA ASP A 399 5.81 -23.33 -3.70
C ASP A 399 4.68 -23.93 -2.84
N ASP A 400 3.53 -23.25 -2.81
CA ASP A 400 2.33 -23.75 -2.16
C ASP A 400 1.09 -23.50 -3.02
N ARG A 401 0.11 -24.40 -2.96
CA ARG A 401 -1.06 -24.42 -3.86
C ARG A 401 -2.13 -23.36 -3.52
N TYR A 402 -1.78 -22.33 -2.76
CA TYR A 402 -2.72 -21.28 -2.36
C TYR A 402 -2.68 -20.08 -3.31
N HIS A 403 -3.79 -19.37 -3.41
CA HIS A 403 -3.86 -18.08 -4.09
C HIS A 403 -2.99 -17.03 -3.38
N TRP A 404 -2.52 -16.06 -4.14
CA TRP A 404 -1.70 -14.96 -3.65
C TRP A 404 -2.35 -13.63 -3.91
N GLU A 405 -2.09 -12.69 -3.01
CA GLU A 405 -2.54 -11.31 -3.13
C GLU A 405 -1.34 -10.38 -3.19
N ALA A 406 -1.52 -9.29 -3.93
CA ALA A 406 -0.57 -8.22 -4.03
C ALA A 406 -1.25 -6.87 -3.80
N ALA A 407 -0.56 -5.96 -3.12
CA ALA A 407 -0.88 -4.55 -3.19
C ALA A 407 0.39 -3.72 -3.32
N ILE A 408 0.28 -2.64 -4.08
CA ILE A 408 1.32 -1.63 -4.17
C ILE A 408 1.16 -0.72 -2.98
N TYR A 409 2.27 -0.41 -2.32
CA TYR A 409 2.28 0.68 -1.37
C TYR A 409 3.50 1.56 -1.59
N THR A 410 3.34 2.82 -1.25
CA THR A 410 4.41 3.81 -1.21
C THR A 410 4.92 3.86 0.23
N GLU A 411 6.24 3.78 0.42
CA GLU A 411 6.82 3.93 1.76
C GLU A 411 6.44 5.29 2.34
N SER A 412 6.13 5.35 3.64
CA SER A 412 5.67 6.61 4.25
C SER A 412 6.06 6.75 5.71
N LEU A 413 6.15 8.00 6.18
CA LEU A 413 6.28 8.36 7.59
C LEU A 413 4.93 8.63 8.27
N LEU A 414 3.83 8.46 7.53
CA LEU A 414 2.49 8.79 8.00
C LEU A 414 2.14 7.96 9.23
N SER A 415 1.59 8.64 10.24
CA SER A 415 1.14 8.06 11.49
C SER A 415 -0.38 7.93 11.51
N LEU A 416 -0.87 6.96 12.29
CA LEU A 416 -2.29 6.82 12.58
C LEU A 416 -2.68 7.84 13.65
N PRO A 417 -3.93 8.34 13.65
CA PRO A 417 -4.44 9.15 14.76
C PRO A 417 -4.27 8.38 16.08
N VAL A 418 -3.73 9.05 17.09
CA VAL A 418 -3.63 8.47 18.43
C VAL A 418 -5.01 8.53 19.07
N ASP A 419 -5.56 7.36 19.43
CA ASP A 419 -6.78 7.32 20.24
C ASP A 419 -6.41 7.89 21.62
N TYR A 420 -6.89 9.10 21.94
CA TYR A 420 -6.70 9.70 23.26
C TYR A 420 -7.52 9.00 24.36
N GLU A 421 -8.26 7.93 24.03
CA GLU A 421 -9.02 7.12 24.97
C GLU A 421 -8.23 5.86 25.38
N GLN A 422 -7.16 6.05 26.16
CA GLN A 422 -6.60 5.09 27.14
C GLN A 422 -5.33 5.69 27.77
N ALA A 423 -5.50 6.78 28.52
CA ALA A 423 -4.51 7.28 29.46
C ALA A 423 -5.05 7.15 30.89
#